data_AF-A0A016SIF2-F1
#
_entry.id   AF-A0A016SIF2-F1
#
_cell.length_a   1.000
_cell.length_b   1.000
_cell.length_c   1.000
_cell.angle_alpha   90.00
_cell.angle_beta   90.00
_cell.angle_gamma   90.00
#
_symmetry.space_group_name_H-M   'P 1'
#
loop_
_entity.id
_entity.type
_entity.pdbx_description
1 polymer ?
#
loop_
_entity_poly.entity_id
_entity_poly.type
_entity_poly.pdbx_seq_one_letter_code
_entity_poly.pdbx_strand_id
1 'polypeptide(L)'
;MAIHLTRLFYCGAREGQMPVLLTMINKRLRTPIPAVIFTCLISIGYLFLADNLFVLINASQVTAWLAITVVTIALFRLRCKYPDAPRPVKVNLIFPIVFVIGSSAIVVMPIFGSPFDSALGLAILFTAVPIYVIFIGCFKLPESCKICMRGFTEFWQKLFMVLDDNDYTK
;
A
#
# COMPACT_ATOMS: atom_id res chain seq x y z
N MET A 1 12.86 -3.94 6.18
CA MET A 1 11.58 -3.83 5.43
C MET A 1 10.38 -3.50 6.32
N ALA A 2 10.18 -4.21 7.45
CA ALA A 2 9.03 -4.00 8.35
C ALA A 2 8.80 -2.55 8.83
N ILE A 3 9.87 -1.79 9.12
CA ILE A 3 9.78 -0.40 9.62
C ILE A 3 9.16 0.56 8.58
N HIS A 4 9.36 0.33 7.28
CA HIS A 4 8.76 1.19 6.25
C HIS A 4 7.27 0.92 6.08
N LEU A 5 6.88 -0.37 6.14
CA LEU A 5 5.49 -0.81 6.02
C LEU A 5 4.64 -0.28 7.17
N THR A 6 5.15 -0.32 8.41
CA THR A 6 4.42 0.21 9.57
C THR A 6 4.14 1.70 9.46
N ARG A 7 5.10 2.49 8.94
CA ARG A 7 4.89 3.92 8.67
C ARG A 7 3.87 4.17 7.58
N LEU A 8 3.89 3.37 6.52
CA LEU A 8 2.93 3.47 5.42
C LEU A 8 1.51 3.13 5.90
N PHE A 9 1.34 2.07 6.68
CA PHE A 9 0.06 1.70 7.29
C PHE A 9 -0.43 2.77 8.27
N TYR A 10 0.46 3.32 9.09
CA TYR A 10 0.12 4.40 10.02
C TYR A 10 -0.36 5.67 9.29
N CYS A 11 0.35 6.11 8.25
CA CYS A 11 -0.09 7.25 7.44
C CYS A 11 -1.39 6.97 6.67
N GLY A 12 -1.55 5.78 6.10
CA GLY A 12 -2.77 5.40 5.38
C GLY A 12 -4.00 5.35 6.29
N ALA A 13 -3.85 4.81 7.50
CA ALA A 13 -4.93 4.74 8.46
C ALA A 13 -5.27 6.12 9.06
N ARG A 14 -4.32 7.06 9.17
CA ARG A 14 -4.59 8.47 9.50
C ARG A 14 -5.47 9.16 8.45
N GLU A 15 -5.30 8.84 7.18
CA GLU A 15 -6.11 9.37 6.08
C GLU A 15 -7.48 8.65 5.94
N GLY A 16 -7.82 7.77 6.90
CA GLY A 16 -9.08 7.00 6.89
C GLY A 16 -9.14 5.89 5.83
N GLN A 17 -8.01 5.57 5.19
CA GLN A 17 -7.94 4.57 4.12
C GLN A 17 -7.86 3.14 4.66
N MET A 18 -7.57 2.98 5.96
CA MET A 18 -7.32 1.70 6.61
C MET A 18 -7.92 1.66 8.03
N PRO A 19 -8.17 0.47 8.60
CA PRO A 19 -8.71 0.33 9.95
C PRO A 19 -7.81 1.00 11.01
N VAL A 20 -8.44 1.67 11.98
CA VAL A 20 -7.76 2.35 13.11
C VAL A 20 -6.89 1.40 13.95
N LEU A 21 -7.18 0.09 13.95
CA LEU A 21 -6.34 -0.91 14.60
C LEU A 21 -4.86 -0.85 14.16
N LEU A 22 -4.59 -0.43 12.91
CA LEU A 22 -3.25 -0.33 12.36
C LEU A 22 -2.52 0.97 12.76
N THR A 23 -3.23 1.99 13.30
CA THR A 23 -2.60 3.19 13.90
C THR A 23 -2.21 3.00 15.35
N MET A 24 -2.65 1.94 16.01
CA MET A 24 -2.46 1.78 17.45
C MET A 24 -1.01 1.44 17.80
N ILE A 25 -0.45 2.19 18.75
CA ILE A 25 0.95 2.06 19.21
C ILE A 25 0.96 1.59 20.66
N ASN A 26 1.78 0.58 20.96
CA ASN A 26 1.90 0.08 22.34
C ASN A 26 2.65 1.11 23.20
N LYS A 27 2.08 1.49 24.36
CA LYS A 27 2.61 2.51 25.28
C LYS A 27 3.98 2.17 25.87
N ARG A 28 4.28 0.88 26.11
CA ARG A 28 5.49 0.45 26.82
C ARG A 28 6.70 0.30 25.90
N LEU A 29 6.50 -0.23 24.70
CA LEU A 29 7.57 -0.48 23.73
C LEU A 29 7.60 0.51 22.57
N ARG A 30 6.59 1.39 22.44
CA ARG A 30 6.41 2.33 21.30
C ARG A 30 6.47 1.66 19.93
N THR A 31 6.14 0.37 19.87
CA THR A 31 6.12 -0.43 18.65
C THR A 31 4.67 -0.66 18.20
N PRO A 32 4.36 -0.52 16.89
CA PRO A 32 3.05 -0.89 16.35
C PRO A 32 2.93 -2.41 16.20
N ILE A 33 2.70 -3.11 17.32
CA ILE A 33 2.61 -4.58 17.39
C ILE A 33 1.52 -5.14 16.45
N PRO A 34 0.29 -4.58 16.40
CA PRO A 34 -0.76 -5.11 15.51
C PRO A 34 -0.39 -5.04 14.03
N ALA A 35 0.26 -3.95 13.60
CA ALA A 35 0.71 -3.80 12.22
C ALA A 35 1.79 -4.82 11.85
N VAL A 36 2.73 -5.09 12.76
CA VAL A 36 3.78 -6.11 12.53
C VAL A 36 3.17 -7.51 12.43
N ILE A 37 2.24 -7.87 13.33
CA ILE A 37 1.57 -9.17 13.28
C ILE A 37 0.77 -9.34 11.98
N PHE A 38 0.06 -8.30 11.54
CA PHE A 38 -0.68 -8.32 10.29
C PHE A 38 0.24 -8.53 9.08
N THR A 39 1.37 -7.82 9.03
CA THR A 39 2.37 -8.03 7.96
C THR A 39 2.99 -9.42 8.00
N CYS A 40 3.20 -9.99 9.19
CA CYS A 40 3.70 -11.35 9.34
C CYS A 40 2.68 -12.37 8.80
N LEU A 41 1.40 -12.20 9.12
CA LEU A 41 0.33 -13.07 8.64
C LEU A 41 0.19 -13.02 7.12
N ILE A 42 0.23 -11.82 6.52
CA ILE A 42 0.23 -11.68 5.06
C ILE A 42 1.45 -12.36 4.44
N SER A 43 2.63 -12.19 5.03
CA SER A 43 3.88 -12.80 4.52
C SER A 43 3.79 -14.33 4.56
N ILE A 44 3.24 -14.90 5.63
CA ILE A 44 2.98 -16.33 5.76
C ILE A 44 1.97 -16.79 4.70
N GLY A 45 0.87 -16.05 4.52
CA GLY A 45 -0.11 -16.36 3.47
C GLY A 45 0.50 -16.36 2.07
N TYR A 46 1.40 -15.42 1.79
CA TYR A 46 2.12 -15.33 0.52
C TYR A 46 3.08 -16.50 0.31
N LEU A 47 3.70 -17.02 1.38
CA LEU A 47 4.50 -18.25 1.34
C LEU A 47 3.66 -19.50 1.07
N PHE A 48 2.47 -19.60 1.65
CA PHE A 48 1.57 -20.74 1.42
C PHE A 48 0.95 -20.75 0.03
N LEU A 49 0.71 -19.57 -0.57
CA LEU A 49 0.10 -19.46 -1.89
C LEU A 49 1.11 -19.67 -3.03
N ALA A 50 2.40 -19.67 -2.74
CA ALA A 50 3.46 -19.70 -3.74
C ALA A 50 4.10 -21.09 -3.81
N ASP A 51 3.78 -21.84 -4.86
CA ASP A 51 4.49 -23.09 -5.19
C ASP A 51 5.92 -22.82 -5.69
N ASN A 52 6.18 -21.62 -6.22
CA ASN A 52 7.46 -21.22 -6.78
C ASN A 52 7.84 -19.78 -6.40
N LEU A 53 9.03 -19.60 -5.81
CA LEU A 53 9.58 -18.28 -5.43
C LEU A 53 9.71 -17.34 -6.64
N PHE A 54 10.05 -17.86 -7.81
CA PHE A 54 10.25 -17.06 -9.03
C PHE A 54 8.95 -16.38 -9.51
N VAL A 55 7.81 -17.07 -9.42
CA VAL A 55 6.49 -16.50 -9.75
C VAL A 55 6.19 -15.31 -8.86
N LEU A 56 6.51 -15.45 -7.57
CA LEU A 56 6.30 -14.43 -6.56
C LEU A 56 7.13 -13.16 -6.82
N ILE A 57 8.40 -13.38 -7.17
CA ILE A 57 9.33 -12.30 -7.51
C ILE A 57 8.85 -11.58 -8.77
N ASN A 58 8.46 -12.31 -9.81
CA ASN A 58 7.98 -11.70 -11.05
C ASN A 58 6.67 -10.92 -10.84
N ALA A 59 5.68 -11.50 -10.15
CA ALA A 59 4.40 -10.83 -9.87
C ALA A 59 4.58 -9.55 -9.03
N SER A 60 5.44 -9.60 -8.01
CA SER A 60 5.72 -8.43 -7.15
C SER A 60 6.51 -7.34 -7.88
N GLN A 61 7.49 -7.71 -8.72
CA GLN A 61 8.26 -6.76 -9.52
C GLN A 61 7.40 -6.07 -10.58
N VAL A 62 6.57 -6.82 -11.32
CA VAL A 62 5.63 -6.25 -12.29
C VAL A 62 4.74 -5.20 -11.63
N THR A 63 4.17 -5.53 -10.47
CA THR A 63 3.31 -4.61 -9.71
C THR A 63 4.07 -3.37 -9.23
N ALA A 64 5.30 -3.53 -8.70
CA ALA A 64 6.11 -2.42 -8.22
C ALA A 64 6.53 -1.46 -9.34
N TRP A 65 7.01 -2.01 -10.47
CA TRP A 65 7.42 -1.21 -11.63
C TRP A 65 6.24 -0.51 -12.30
N LEU A 66 5.06 -1.15 -12.33
CA LEU A 66 3.83 -0.53 -12.80
C LEU A 66 3.46 0.66 -11.89
N ALA A 67 3.47 0.49 -10.57
CA ALA A 67 3.20 1.58 -9.63
C ALA A 67 4.19 2.76 -9.79
N ILE A 68 5.49 2.47 -9.93
CA ILE A 68 6.52 3.48 -10.18
C ILE A 68 6.28 4.20 -11.50
N THR A 69 5.89 3.48 -12.55
CA THR A 69 5.57 4.06 -13.86
C THR A 69 4.38 5.01 -13.77
N VAL A 70 3.30 4.60 -13.08
CA VAL A 70 2.11 5.45 -12.86
C VAL A 70 2.46 6.69 -12.05
N VAL A 71 3.22 6.55 -10.96
CA VAL A 71 3.67 7.69 -10.13
C VAL A 71 4.53 8.65 -10.95
N THR A 72 5.42 8.14 -11.80
CA THR A 72 6.26 9.00 -12.63
C THR A 72 5.45 9.74 -13.69
N ILE A 73 4.48 9.07 -14.34
CA ILE A 73 3.55 9.72 -15.27
C ILE A 73 2.71 10.77 -14.54
N ALA A 74 2.24 10.48 -13.33
CA ALA A 74 1.49 11.43 -12.51
C ALA A 74 2.35 12.65 -12.15
N LEU A 75 3.62 12.45 -11.79
CA LEU A 75 4.56 13.53 -11.50
C LEU A 75 4.86 14.38 -12.74
N PHE A 76 4.99 13.74 -13.91
CA PHE A 76 5.14 14.42 -15.19
C PHE A 76 3.91 15.27 -15.51
N ARG A 77 2.71 14.71 -15.36
CA ARG A 77 1.44 15.42 -15.54
C ARG A 77 1.28 16.58 -14.54
N LEU A 78 1.68 16.39 -13.29
CA LEU A 78 1.67 17.43 -12.26
C LEU A 78 2.62 18.57 -12.63
N ARG A 79 3.77 18.24 -13.23
CA ARG A 79 4.71 19.25 -13.71
C ARG A 79 4.14 20.10 -14.83
N CYS A 80 3.39 19.52 -15.76
CA CYS A 80 2.69 20.25 -16.82
C CYS A 80 1.51 21.08 -16.29
N LYS A 81 0.75 20.56 -15.32
CA LYS A 81 -0.48 21.21 -14.82
C LYS A 81 -0.21 22.38 -13.86
N TYR A 82 0.86 22.32 -13.06
CA TYR A 82 1.20 23.36 -12.09
C TYR A 82 2.65 23.85 -12.26
N PRO A 83 2.94 24.64 -13.31
CA PRO A 83 4.29 25.11 -13.60
C PRO A 83 4.83 26.05 -12.50
N ASP A 84 3.97 26.89 -11.91
CA ASP A 84 4.37 27.97 -10.99
C ASP A 84 4.53 27.55 -9.52
N ALA A 85 4.36 26.28 -9.19
CA ALA A 85 4.56 25.81 -7.83
C ALA A 85 6.03 25.99 -7.39
N PRO A 86 6.31 26.44 -6.15
CA PRO A 86 7.68 26.61 -5.66
C PRO A 86 8.37 25.24 -5.56
N ARG A 87 9.44 25.05 -6.34
CA ARG A 87 10.20 23.78 -6.38
C ARG A 87 11.62 24.01 -5.86
N PRO A 88 12.01 23.38 -4.73
CA PRO A 88 13.36 23.52 -4.16
C PRO A 88 14.43 22.85 -5.02
N VAL A 89 14.08 21.86 -5.84
CA VAL A 89 15.00 21.16 -6.75
C VAL A 89 14.42 21.17 -8.17
N LYS A 90 15.14 21.80 -9.11
CA LYS A 90 14.78 21.85 -10.53
C LYS A 90 15.64 20.85 -11.28
N VAL A 91 15.00 19.85 -11.88
CA VAL A 91 15.65 18.78 -12.65
C VAL A 91 15.19 18.88 -14.10
N ASN A 92 16.08 18.63 -15.05
CA ASN A 92 15.76 18.73 -16.47
C ASN A 92 14.64 17.73 -16.87
N LEU A 93 13.74 18.15 -17.75
CA LEU A 93 12.57 17.36 -18.18
C LEU A 93 12.93 16.08 -18.96
N ILE A 94 14.15 16.00 -19.48
CA ILE A 94 14.66 14.84 -20.21
C ILE A 94 14.73 13.60 -19.30
N PHE A 95 15.14 13.77 -18.03
CA PHE A 95 15.30 12.64 -17.10
C PHE A 95 13.98 11.89 -16.82
N PRO A 96 12.85 12.55 -16.47
CA PRO A 96 11.57 11.87 -16.34
C PRO A 96 11.11 11.15 -17.60
N ILE A 97 11.35 11.72 -18.78
CA ILE A 97 10.90 11.11 -20.05
C ILE A 97 11.65 9.80 -20.31
N VAL A 98 12.99 9.82 -20.20
CA VAL A 98 13.81 8.61 -20.35
C VAL A 98 13.44 7.57 -19.30
N PHE A 99 13.16 8.00 -18.06
CA PHE A 99 12.75 7.10 -16.99
C PHE A 99 11.40 6.42 -17.26
N VAL A 100 10.39 7.15 -17.75
CA VAL A 100 9.09 6.56 -18.13
C VAL A 100 9.22 5.57 -19.27
N ILE A 101 10.06 5.85 -20.26
CA ILE A 101 10.33 4.92 -21.38
C ILE A 101 11.01 3.66 -20.85
N GLY A 102 12.04 3.80 -20.01
CA GLY A 102 12.75 2.67 -19.41
C GLY A 102 11.85 1.83 -18.51
N SER A 103 11.08 2.46 -17.62
CA SER A 103 10.21 1.76 -16.69
C SER A 103 9.05 1.04 -17.39
N SER A 104 8.49 1.64 -18.46
CA SER A 104 7.45 0.98 -19.25
C SER A 104 7.99 -0.24 -20.01
N ALA A 105 9.21 -0.18 -20.56
CA ALA A 105 9.86 -1.34 -21.17
C ALA A 105 10.08 -2.48 -20.16
N ILE A 106 10.49 -2.17 -18.93
CA ILE A 106 10.68 -3.15 -17.85
C ILE A 106 9.35 -3.84 -17.46
N VAL A 107 8.23 -3.13 -17.52
CA VAL A 107 6.90 -3.72 -17.26
C VAL A 107 6.44 -4.60 -18.43
N VAL A 108 6.77 -4.25 -19.67
CA VAL A 108 6.34 -4.97 -20.87
C VAL A 108 7.09 -6.29 -21.07
N MET A 109 8.39 -6.33 -20.76
CA MET A 109 9.22 -7.54 -20.89
C MET A 109 8.62 -8.81 -20.21
N PRO A 110 8.24 -8.78 -18.92
CA PRO A 110 7.69 -9.94 -18.22
C PRO A 110 6.31 -10.35 -18.72
N ILE A 111 5.55 -9.46 -19.38
CA ILE A 111 4.24 -9.80 -19.98
C ILE A 111 4.43 -10.80 -21.13
N PHE A 112 5.52 -10.67 -21.90
CA PHE A 112 5.83 -11.61 -22.99
C PHE A 112 6.57 -12.85 -22.50
N GLY A 113 7.47 -12.72 -21.51
CA GLY A 113 8.27 -13.84 -21.01
C GLY A 113 7.47 -14.82 -20.13
N SER A 114 6.64 -14.30 -19.23
CA SER A 114 5.87 -15.09 -18.26
C SER A 114 4.49 -14.43 -18.04
N PRO A 115 3.55 -14.64 -18.99
CA PRO A 115 2.27 -13.93 -18.99
C PRO A 115 1.40 -14.29 -17.77
N PHE A 116 1.52 -15.51 -17.24
CA PHE A 116 0.75 -15.95 -16.08
C PHE A 116 1.14 -15.18 -14.81
N ASP A 117 2.44 -15.10 -14.51
CA ASP A 117 2.97 -14.37 -13.34
C ASP A 117 2.64 -12.88 -13.40
N SER A 118 2.77 -12.30 -14.60
CA SER A 118 2.44 -10.89 -14.86
C SER A 118 0.94 -10.63 -14.69
N ALA A 119 0.09 -11.52 -15.19
CA ALA A 119 -1.36 -11.42 -15.03
C ALA A 119 -1.78 -11.50 -13.56
N LEU A 120 -1.13 -12.35 -12.77
CA LEU A 120 -1.38 -12.44 -11.32
C LEU A 120 -1.06 -11.12 -10.61
N GLY A 121 0.10 -10.52 -10.90
CA GLY A 121 0.48 -9.22 -10.34
C GLY A 121 -0.53 -8.10 -10.71
N LEU A 122 -0.91 -8.03 -11.99
CA LEU A 122 -1.95 -7.11 -12.47
C LEU A 122 -3.31 -7.37 -11.82
N ALA A 123 -3.72 -8.63 -11.65
CA ALA A 123 -4.99 -8.98 -11.03
C ALA A 123 -5.05 -8.53 -9.56
N ILE A 124 -3.96 -8.72 -8.79
CA ILE A 124 -3.86 -8.25 -7.41
C ILE A 124 -3.96 -6.72 -7.36
N LEU A 125 -3.26 -6.02 -8.26
CA LEU A 125 -3.33 -4.56 -8.34
C LEU A 125 -4.74 -4.07 -8.70
N PHE A 126 -5.39 -4.68 -9.69
CA PHE A 126 -6.75 -4.32 -10.08
C PHE A 126 -7.76 -4.61 -8.97
N THR A 127 -7.55 -5.66 -8.16
CA THR A 127 -8.40 -5.98 -7.00
C THR A 127 -8.33 -4.88 -5.92
N ALA A 128 -7.26 -4.07 -5.87
CA ALA A 128 -7.19 -2.94 -4.96
C ALA A 128 -8.23 -1.83 -5.28
N VAL A 129 -8.61 -1.67 -6.56
CA VAL A 129 -9.58 -0.66 -7.00
C VAL A 129 -11.00 -0.91 -6.46
N PRO A 130 -11.63 -2.10 -6.64
CA PRO A 130 -12.95 -2.35 -6.08
C PRO A 130 -12.93 -2.34 -4.55
N ILE A 131 -11.85 -2.80 -3.90
CA ILE A 131 -11.70 -2.69 -2.44
C ILE A 131 -11.73 -1.22 -2.01
N TYR A 132 -10.98 -0.34 -2.67
CA TYR A 132 -10.99 1.09 -2.39
C TYR A 132 -12.40 1.70 -2.58
N VAL A 133 -13.09 1.36 -3.68
CA VAL A 133 -14.43 1.85 -3.96
C VAL A 133 -15.43 1.36 -2.90
N ILE A 134 -15.36 0.12 -2.44
CA ILE A 134 -16.27 -0.43 -1.43
C ILE A 134 -16.04 0.21 -0.06
N PHE A 135 -14.78 0.32 0.39
CA PHE A 135 -14.47 0.79 1.74
C PHE A 135 -14.50 2.30 1.89
N ILE A 136 -14.13 3.06 0.86
CA ILE A 136 -14.00 4.53 0.94
C ILE A 136 -15.02 5.23 0.05
N GLY A 137 -15.23 4.72 -1.18
CA GLY A 137 -16.13 5.33 -2.16
C GLY A 137 -17.61 5.08 -1.88
N CYS A 138 -17.96 3.97 -1.22
CA CYS A 138 -19.36 3.58 -1.02
C CYS A 138 -19.93 4.26 0.23
N PHE A 139 -21.00 5.02 0.00
CA PHE A 139 -21.76 5.79 0.97
C PHE A 139 -22.13 4.93 2.20
N LYS A 140 -21.55 5.25 3.37
CA LYS A 140 -21.74 4.61 4.69
C LYS A 140 -21.52 3.08 4.69
N LEU A 141 -20.35 2.64 5.18
CA LEU A 141 -20.15 1.22 5.56
C LEU A 141 -21.37 0.70 6.35
N PRO A 142 -21.89 -0.51 6.06
CA PRO A 142 -23.00 -1.08 6.79
C PRO A 142 -22.65 -1.16 8.28
N GLU A 143 -23.60 -0.82 9.14
CA GLU A 143 -23.46 -0.80 10.60
C GLU A 143 -22.82 -2.11 11.12
N SER A 144 -23.21 -3.26 10.56
CA SER A 144 -22.66 -4.57 10.90
C SER A 144 -21.15 -4.70 10.66
N CYS A 145 -20.62 -4.12 9.58
CA CYS A 145 -19.20 -4.17 9.27
C CYS A 145 -18.40 -3.26 10.21
N LYS A 146 -18.95 -2.09 10.59
CA LYS A 146 -18.36 -1.22 11.61
C LYS A 146 -18.36 -1.89 13.00
N ILE A 147 -19.43 -2.59 13.37
CA ILE A 147 -19.53 -3.32 14.64
C ILE A 147 -18.52 -4.48 14.68
N CYS A 148 -18.41 -5.25 13.60
CA CYS A 148 -17.43 -6.33 13.49
C CYS A 148 -15.99 -5.79 13.57
N MET A 149 -15.68 -4.72 12.83
CA MET A 149 -14.37 -4.07 12.89
C MET A 149 -14.08 -3.53 14.30
N ARG A 150 -15.07 -2.94 15.00
CA ARG A 150 -14.91 -2.47 16.38
C ARG A 150 -14.66 -3.63 17.35
N GLY A 151 -15.45 -4.70 17.29
CA GLY A 151 -15.26 -5.87 18.16
C GLY A 151 -13.91 -6.55 17.95
N PHE A 152 -13.47 -6.67 16.69
CA PHE A 152 -12.13 -7.15 16.36
C PHE A 152 -11.06 -6.20 16.90
N THR A 153 -11.23 -4.89 16.71
CA THR A 153 -10.31 -3.88 17.21
C THR A 153 -10.18 -3.93 18.73
N GLU A 154 -11.28 -4.03 19.47
CA GLU A 154 -11.29 -4.13 20.93
C GLU A 154 -10.65 -5.42 21.45
N PHE A 155 -10.85 -6.55 20.76
CA PHE A 155 -10.19 -7.82 21.09
C PHE A 155 -8.66 -7.67 21.01
N TRP A 156 -8.17 -7.13 19.89
CA TRP A 156 -6.73 -6.92 19.69
C TRP A 156 -6.15 -5.83 20.59
N GLN A 157 -6.90 -4.77 20.90
CA GLN A 157 -6.54 -3.75 21.88
C GLN A 157 -6.33 -4.34 23.28
N LYS A 158 -7.27 -5.17 23.75
CA LYS A 158 -7.21 -5.82 25.07
C LYS A 158 -6.09 -6.85 25.13
N LEU A 159 -5.87 -7.60 24.05
CA LEU A 159 -4.84 -8.63 23.98
C LEU A 159 -3.41 -8.06 24.04
N PHE A 160 -3.17 -6.93 23.38
CA PHE A 160 -1.82 -6.34 23.26
C PHE A 160 -1.61 -5.05 24.08
N MET A 161 -2.60 -4.62 24.86
CA MET A 161 -2.60 -3.39 25.65
C MET A 161 -2.12 -2.17 24.83
N VAL A 162 -2.74 -1.98 23.67
CA VAL A 162 -2.37 -0.97 22.69
C VAL A 162 -3.33 0.21 22.80
N LEU A 163 -2.79 1.43 22.75
CA LEU A 163 -3.56 2.67 22.85
C LEU A 163 -3.62 3.36 21.50
N ASP A 164 -4.70 4.10 21.26
CA ASP A 164 -4.87 4.92 20.07
C ASP A 164 -3.98 6.17 20.12
N ASP A 165 -3.46 6.57 18.96
CA ASP A 165 -2.60 7.75 18.83
C ASP A 165 -3.36 9.08 19.00
N ASN A 166 -4.68 9.08 18.78
CA ASN A 166 -5.52 10.28 18.90
C ASN A 166 -5.65 10.80 20.35
N ASP A 167 -5.34 9.97 21.35
CA ASP A 167 -5.38 10.37 22.77
C ASP A 167 -4.16 11.22 23.19
N TYR A 168 -3.13 11.37 22.36
CA TYR A 168 -1.97 12.24 22.64
C TYR A 168 -2.16 13.69 22.18
N THR A 169 -3.21 13.97 21.40
CA THR A 169 -3.51 15.31 20.85
C THR A 169 -4.64 16.04 21.57
N LYS A 170 -5.04 15.59 22.78
CA LYS A 170 -5.97 16.30 23.67
C LYS A 170 -5.36 16.51 25.04
#